data_AF-R7YJ90-F1
#
_entry.id   AF-R7YJ90-F1
#
_cell.length_a   1.000
_cell.length_b   1.000
_cell.length_c   1.000
_cell.angle_alpha   90.00
_cell.angle_beta   90.00
_cell.angle_gamma   90.00
#
_symmetry.space_group_name_H-M   'P 1'
#
loop_
_entity.id
_entity.type
_entity.pdbx_description
1 polymer ?
#
loop_
_entity_poly.entity_id
_entity_poly.type
_entity_poly.pdbx_seq_one_letter_code
_entity_poly.pdbx_strand_id
1 'polypeptide(L)'
;MSSNVEEKPRQFKEVSLVVTQSQPGSSRFPISQQNATFKPPSLSRWRNNLTGLSKVYNFYFVAYMDAIHVYQPGFPTQSVSNKPDFILNPPISSPGLQGHIDGLCPHSINHLLVDFLGNEEIVVVCCDDGDVIAYHTSAVRTAIERRQDPEQEFVDNDPRPFFHENVRDSAWGLSVHKEARMIAVSANTCKVTVFALALASNESPSDSSSDEPEYPVELESLPLDAVEDDPQDFPTPRSKSNRITLDGLSENIPSVAFCNTGDDPIGRWVLATDIGDHYKHGIWDISDSRLEVRKSSAWYGMTSDEGIGRYGQLPLPGAKRPFHGIADNDTSSETRAALPASPFLLVSKEDVMLLQPQRSAVPELQESHTPVVGFQNPLYQHLPHGLYLLEKYDRMNMCVQVPELGVVITASGKGRAAVFSLTQKGVAADITYAFRLDYIVPFTEQETARKRPWTALVGVAVGPVQGTLGQQGRARKWRLLLMYVDHSVLSYELGRPADSTVGAQALIV
;
A
#
# COMPACT_ATOMS: atom_id res chain seq x y z
N MET A 1 -2.94 38.84 -40.42
CA MET A 1 -3.13 37.42 -40.77
C MET A 1 -2.61 36.61 -39.60
N SER A 2 -3.51 36.24 -38.70
CA SER A 2 -3.23 35.47 -37.50
C SER A 2 -3.06 34.01 -37.92
N SER A 3 -1.85 33.48 -37.80
CA SER A 3 -1.58 32.07 -38.07
C SER A 3 -2.26 31.22 -36.99
N ASN A 4 -3.34 30.54 -37.37
CA ASN A 4 -3.90 29.42 -36.61
C ASN A 4 -2.81 28.35 -36.51
N VAL A 5 -2.14 28.29 -35.36
CA VAL A 5 -1.36 27.11 -34.98
C VAL A 5 -2.39 26.05 -34.63
N GLU A 6 -2.63 25.11 -35.55
CA GLU A 6 -3.33 23.87 -35.21
C GLU A 6 -2.55 23.21 -34.08
N GLU A 7 -3.11 23.23 -32.86
CA GLU A 7 -2.61 22.43 -31.76
C GLU A 7 -2.64 20.97 -32.21
N LYS A 8 -1.46 20.40 -32.48
CA LYS A 8 -1.34 18.96 -32.69
C LYS A 8 -1.99 18.26 -31.50
N PRO A 9 -2.98 17.37 -31.71
CA PRO A 9 -3.63 16.69 -30.60
C PRO A 9 -2.57 15.96 -29.78
N ARG A 10 -2.57 16.17 -28.46
CA ARG A 10 -1.68 15.46 -27.54
C ARG A 10 -1.86 13.96 -27.77
N GLN A 11 -0.76 13.24 -28.06
CA GLN A 11 -0.80 11.78 -28.28
C GLN A 11 -1.33 11.02 -27.06
N PHE A 12 -1.27 11.59 -25.85
CA PHE A 12 -1.70 10.95 -24.61
C PHE A 12 -2.76 11.76 -23.88
N LYS A 13 -3.88 11.11 -23.51
CA LYS A 13 -4.98 11.71 -22.75
C LYS A 13 -4.77 11.50 -21.24
N GLU A 14 -4.96 12.57 -20.46
CA GLU A 14 -5.01 12.52 -18.99
C GLU A 14 -6.07 11.54 -18.52
N VAL A 15 -5.84 10.94 -17.35
CA VAL A 15 -6.91 10.23 -16.64
C VAL A 15 -8.00 11.25 -16.30
N SER A 16 -9.28 10.93 -16.43
CA SER A 16 -10.33 11.84 -15.95
C SER A 16 -10.39 11.78 -14.43
N LEU A 17 -10.40 12.94 -13.77
CA LEU A 17 -10.58 13.07 -12.32
C LEU A 17 -11.67 14.12 -12.03
N VAL A 18 -12.78 13.68 -11.43
CA VAL A 18 -13.96 14.54 -11.18
C VAL A 18 -14.29 14.55 -9.70
N VAL A 19 -14.52 15.72 -9.12
CA VAL A 19 -14.99 15.83 -7.72
C VAL A 19 -16.42 15.31 -7.62
N THR A 20 -16.66 14.31 -6.76
CA THR A 20 -18.01 13.80 -6.49
C THR A 20 -18.61 14.43 -5.24
N GLN A 21 -17.83 14.59 -4.17
CA GLN A 21 -18.30 15.19 -2.92
C GLN A 21 -17.16 15.75 -2.07
N SER A 22 -17.51 16.77 -1.26
CA SER A 22 -16.74 17.23 -0.12
C SER A 22 -17.63 17.13 1.12
N GLN A 23 -17.33 16.22 2.03
CA GLN A 23 -18.13 15.96 3.22
C GLN A 23 -17.35 16.38 4.46
N PRO A 24 -17.66 17.53 5.09
CA PRO A 24 -16.99 17.95 6.32
C PRO A 24 -17.23 16.96 7.46
N GLY A 25 -16.23 16.79 8.31
CA GLY A 25 -16.32 15.93 9.49
C GLY A 25 -17.43 16.33 10.46
N SER A 26 -17.66 17.64 10.63
CA SER A 26 -18.78 18.17 11.42
C SER A 26 -20.16 17.85 10.85
N SER A 27 -20.26 17.58 9.54
CA SER A 27 -21.50 17.12 8.91
C SER A 27 -21.70 15.61 9.09
N ARG A 28 -20.62 14.83 9.16
CA ARG A 28 -20.69 13.40 9.51
C ARG A 28 -21.04 13.25 10.99
N PHE A 29 -20.35 13.95 11.87
CA PHE A 29 -20.56 13.86 13.30
C PHE A 29 -21.06 15.20 13.85
N PRO A 30 -22.37 15.52 13.65
CA PRO A 30 -22.94 16.78 14.11
C PRO A 30 -23.01 16.81 15.63
N ILE A 31 -22.49 17.90 16.22
CA ILE A 31 -22.66 18.19 17.64
C ILE A 31 -24.06 18.80 17.82
N SER A 32 -24.92 18.14 18.59
CA SER A 32 -26.25 18.64 18.95
C SER A 32 -26.40 18.71 20.47
N GLN A 33 -27.37 19.48 20.97
CA GLN A 33 -27.68 19.52 22.41
C GLN A 33 -28.05 18.13 22.97
N GLN A 34 -28.64 17.26 22.13
CA GLN A 34 -28.99 15.89 22.49
C GLN A 34 -27.78 14.93 22.51
N ASN A 35 -26.71 15.25 21.79
CA ASN A 35 -25.49 14.45 21.67
C ASN A 35 -24.23 15.21 22.14
N ALA A 36 -24.37 16.13 23.11
CA ALA A 36 -23.27 16.99 23.54
C ALA A 36 -22.07 16.21 24.12
N THR A 37 -22.30 14.98 24.58
CA THR A 37 -21.27 14.06 25.12
C THR A 37 -20.73 13.06 24.09
N PHE A 38 -21.35 12.97 22.91
CA PHE A 38 -20.91 12.04 21.86
C PHE A 38 -19.53 12.46 21.35
N LYS A 39 -18.56 11.56 21.49
CA LYS A 39 -17.22 11.72 20.91
C LYS A 39 -17.13 10.87 19.64
N PRO A 40 -16.80 11.47 18.49
CA PRO A 40 -16.49 10.69 17.29
C PRO A 40 -15.37 9.67 17.55
N PRO A 41 -15.35 8.54 16.83
CA PRO A 41 -14.28 7.55 16.95
C PRO A 41 -12.93 8.19 16.61
N SER A 42 -11.88 7.88 17.36
CA SER A 42 -10.59 8.57 17.22
C SER A 42 -9.77 7.99 16.07
N LEU A 43 -9.19 8.87 15.25
CA LEU A 43 -8.20 8.48 14.23
C LEU A 43 -6.80 8.65 14.80
N SER A 44 -5.99 7.61 14.71
CA SER A 44 -4.59 7.66 15.08
C SER A 44 -3.83 8.57 14.10
N ARG A 45 -2.99 9.44 14.65
CA ARG A 45 -2.06 10.24 13.86
C ARG A 45 -0.76 9.47 13.67
N TRP A 46 0.11 9.92 12.76
CA TRP A 46 1.43 9.31 12.56
C TRP A 46 1.41 7.85 12.13
N ARG A 47 0.32 7.42 11.48
CA ARG A 47 0.18 6.09 10.88
C ARG A 47 0.45 6.11 9.37
N ASN A 48 0.56 4.94 8.75
CA ASN A 48 0.55 4.77 7.30
C ASN A 48 -0.86 4.95 6.76
N ASN A 49 -1.28 4.20 5.74
CA ASN A 49 -2.63 4.32 5.21
C ASN A 49 -3.64 3.66 6.18
N LEU A 50 -4.60 4.43 6.71
CA LEU A 50 -5.63 3.89 7.62
C LEU A 50 -6.95 3.57 6.93
N THR A 51 -7.01 3.62 5.60
CA THR A 51 -8.27 3.43 4.87
C THR A 51 -8.11 2.59 3.62
N GLY A 52 -9.11 1.77 3.30
CA GLY A 52 -9.10 0.91 2.12
C GLY A 52 -10.50 0.76 1.53
N LEU A 53 -10.59 0.62 0.21
CA LEU A 53 -11.83 0.32 -0.48
C LEU A 53 -11.78 -1.09 -1.01
N SER A 54 -12.86 -1.85 -0.80
CA SER A 54 -13.01 -3.15 -1.43
C SER A 54 -13.21 -3.00 -2.95
N LYS A 55 -12.53 -3.88 -3.67
CA LYS A 55 -12.58 -4.10 -5.12
C LYS A 55 -13.76 -4.99 -5.50
N VAL A 56 -14.28 -5.81 -4.58
CA VAL A 56 -15.37 -6.77 -4.82
C VAL A 56 -16.71 -6.32 -4.21
N TYR A 57 -16.68 -5.66 -3.06
CA TYR A 57 -17.83 -5.27 -2.25
C TYR A 57 -17.95 -3.75 -2.17
N ASN A 58 -19.14 -3.21 -1.87
CA ASN A 58 -19.27 -1.79 -1.55
C ASN A 58 -18.76 -1.45 -0.14
N PHE A 59 -17.57 -1.91 0.24
CA PHE A 59 -17.01 -1.66 1.56
C PHE A 59 -15.94 -0.57 1.50
N TYR A 60 -15.99 0.32 2.49
CA TYR A 60 -14.97 1.27 2.83
C TYR A 60 -14.54 1.02 4.27
N PHE A 61 -13.30 0.54 4.41
CA PHE A 61 -12.68 0.25 5.69
C PHE A 61 -11.94 1.47 6.20
N VAL A 62 -12.16 1.81 7.46
CA VAL A 62 -11.47 2.90 8.16
C VAL A 62 -11.00 2.39 9.51
N ALA A 63 -9.70 2.42 9.74
CA ALA A 63 -9.10 2.08 11.02
C ALA A 63 -9.23 3.26 11.99
N TYR A 64 -9.92 3.03 13.12
CA TYR A 64 -10.06 3.96 14.22
C TYR A 64 -9.41 3.36 15.46
N MET A 65 -8.21 3.82 15.79
CA MET A 65 -7.37 3.24 16.85
C MET A 65 -7.19 1.73 16.63
N ASP A 66 -7.76 0.90 17.49
CA ASP A 66 -7.68 -0.56 17.53
C ASP A 66 -8.85 -1.26 16.80
N ALA A 67 -9.80 -0.51 16.23
CA ALA A 67 -10.98 -1.07 15.55
C ALA A 67 -11.02 -0.74 14.06
N ILE A 68 -11.61 -1.63 13.26
CA ILE A 68 -11.85 -1.39 11.83
C ILE A 68 -13.34 -1.16 11.61
N HIS A 69 -13.70 0.06 11.26
CA HIS A 69 -15.06 0.41 10.90
C HIS A 69 -15.30 0.15 9.41
N VAL A 70 -16.36 -0.58 9.11
CA VAL A 70 -16.79 -0.90 7.75
C VAL A 70 -17.99 -0.04 7.41
N TYR A 71 -17.88 0.73 6.33
CA TYR A 71 -18.96 1.57 5.81
C TYR A 71 -19.34 1.12 4.40
N GLN A 72 -20.57 1.41 4.00
CA GLN A 72 -21.03 1.32 2.63
C GLN A 72 -21.29 2.73 2.06
N PRO A 73 -20.34 3.32 1.30
CA PRO A 73 -20.52 4.65 0.73
C PRO A 73 -21.75 4.73 -0.19
N GLY A 74 -22.51 5.81 -0.06
CA GLY A 74 -23.72 6.07 -0.85
C GLY A 74 -23.42 6.46 -2.29
N PHE A 75 -24.23 6.01 -3.25
CA PHE A 75 -24.13 6.42 -4.66
C PHE A 75 -25.07 7.61 -4.95
N PRO A 76 -24.72 8.57 -5.84
CA PRO A 76 -23.47 8.68 -6.61
C PRO A 76 -22.33 9.38 -5.87
N THR A 77 -22.62 10.07 -4.77
CA THR A 77 -21.73 11.07 -4.19
C THR A 77 -20.58 10.47 -3.36
N GLN A 78 -20.62 9.18 -3.06
CA GLN A 78 -19.69 8.48 -2.15
C GLN A 78 -19.76 8.98 -0.71
N SER A 79 -20.93 9.47 -0.28
CA SER A 79 -21.13 9.94 1.09
C SER A 79 -20.92 8.81 2.10
N VAL A 80 -20.16 9.08 3.15
CA VAL A 80 -19.93 8.12 4.24
C VAL A 80 -20.82 8.46 5.43
N SER A 81 -21.54 7.47 5.95
CA SER A 81 -22.38 7.60 7.13
C SER A 81 -21.57 7.95 8.39
N ASN A 82 -22.28 8.36 9.43
CA ASN A 82 -21.75 8.57 10.77
C ASN A 82 -21.75 7.31 11.63
N LYS A 83 -22.59 6.33 11.26
CA LYS A 83 -22.61 5.00 11.86
C LYS A 83 -22.01 4.00 10.87
N PRO A 84 -21.05 3.17 11.30
CA PRO A 84 -20.56 2.08 10.47
C PRO A 84 -21.64 1.00 10.33
N ASP A 85 -21.60 0.28 9.23
CA ASP A 85 -22.43 -0.90 8.98
C ASP A 85 -21.91 -2.11 9.77
N PHE A 86 -20.60 -2.13 10.05
CA PHE A 86 -19.95 -3.16 10.86
C PHE A 86 -18.70 -2.63 11.56
N ILE A 87 -18.33 -3.24 12.68
CA ILE A 87 -17.06 -2.98 13.37
C ILE A 87 -16.35 -4.31 13.60
N LEU A 88 -15.13 -4.44 13.06
CA LEU A 88 -14.22 -5.52 13.37
C LEU A 88 -13.33 -5.08 14.53
N ASN A 89 -13.16 -5.97 15.50
CA ASN A 89 -12.24 -5.79 16.63
C ASN A 89 -11.10 -6.80 16.46
N PRO A 90 -9.97 -6.39 15.86
CA PRO A 90 -8.74 -7.17 15.84
C PRO A 90 -8.40 -7.79 17.21
N PRO A 91 -8.11 -9.10 17.28
CA PRO A 91 -7.67 -9.75 18.50
C PRO A 91 -6.22 -9.39 18.84
N ILE A 92 -5.90 -9.44 20.13
CA ILE A 92 -4.56 -9.21 20.67
C ILE A 92 -3.88 -10.56 20.91
N SER A 93 -2.68 -10.78 20.37
CA SER A 93 -1.97 -12.07 20.44
C SER A 93 -1.51 -12.42 21.86
N SER A 94 -1.19 -11.42 22.68
CA SER A 94 -0.75 -11.61 24.05
C SER A 94 -1.11 -10.41 24.94
N PRO A 95 -1.44 -10.62 26.22
CA PRO A 95 -1.69 -9.51 27.14
C PRO A 95 -0.40 -8.75 27.45
N GLY A 96 -0.50 -7.43 27.61
CA GLY A 96 0.61 -6.59 28.08
C GLY A 96 1.64 -6.20 27.01
N LEU A 97 1.36 -6.46 25.72
CA LEU A 97 2.17 -5.96 24.63
C LEU A 97 2.28 -4.42 24.67
N GLN A 98 3.41 -3.91 24.21
CA GLN A 98 3.75 -2.49 24.27
C GLN A 98 3.71 -1.90 22.86
N GLY A 99 3.13 -0.70 22.76
CA GLY A 99 3.11 0.08 21.52
C GLY A 99 4.30 1.02 21.45
N HIS A 100 4.75 1.34 20.23
CA HIS A 100 5.88 2.25 20.05
C HIS A 100 5.46 3.73 20.08
N ILE A 101 4.32 4.09 19.49
CA ILE A 101 3.85 5.48 19.40
C ILE A 101 2.95 5.84 20.59
N ASP A 102 1.99 4.97 20.90
CA ASP A 102 1.04 5.20 21.98
C ASP A 102 1.03 4.02 22.96
N GLY A 103 1.75 4.18 24.08
CA GLY A 103 1.80 3.16 25.13
C GLY A 103 0.47 2.95 25.88
N LEU A 104 -0.51 3.86 25.73
CA LEU A 104 -1.85 3.68 26.31
C LEU A 104 -2.77 2.86 25.38
N CYS A 105 -2.52 2.89 24.08
CA CYS A 105 -3.28 2.17 23.06
C CYS A 105 -2.33 1.36 22.17
N PRO A 106 -1.64 0.34 22.73
CA PRO A 106 -0.58 -0.38 22.03
C PRO A 106 -1.11 -1.15 20.82
N HIS A 107 -2.37 -1.59 20.84
CA HIS A 107 -3.01 -2.28 19.74
C HIS A 107 -3.56 -1.35 18.63
N SER A 108 -3.16 -0.08 18.61
CA SER A 108 -3.60 0.85 17.57
C SER A 108 -3.08 0.42 16.19
N ILE A 109 -3.94 0.45 15.19
CA ILE A 109 -3.61 0.09 13.82
C ILE A 109 -2.67 1.15 13.21
N ASN A 110 -1.58 0.67 12.63
CA ASN A 110 -0.56 1.45 11.93
C ASN A 110 -0.79 1.50 10.43
N HIS A 111 -1.33 0.43 9.84
CA HIS A 111 -1.56 0.33 8.40
C HIS A 111 -2.72 -0.62 8.13
N LEU A 112 -3.59 -0.24 7.20
CA LEU A 112 -4.66 -1.06 6.66
C LEU A 112 -4.49 -1.18 5.14
N LEU A 113 -4.50 -2.40 4.63
CA LEU A 113 -4.40 -2.73 3.22
C LEU A 113 -5.54 -3.66 2.81
N VAL A 114 -6.16 -3.37 1.65
CA VAL A 114 -7.18 -4.23 1.04
C VAL A 114 -6.65 -4.74 -0.29
N ASP A 115 -6.40 -6.04 -0.37
CA ASP A 115 -5.86 -6.64 -1.59
C ASP A 115 -6.28 -8.09 -1.80
N PHE A 116 -5.92 -8.64 -2.95
CA PHE A 116 -6.18 -10.04 -3.27
C PHE A 116 -5.02 -10.93 -2.80
N LEU A 117 -5.38 -11.96 -2.03
CA LEU A 117 -4.52 -13.06 -1.65
C LEU A 117 -5.00 -14.31 -2.41
N GLY A 118 -4.35 -14.62 -3.53
CA GLY A 118 -4.87 -15.57 -4.51
C GLY A 118 -6.14 -15.04 -5.19
N ASN A 119 -7.22 -15.80 -5.07
CA ASN A 119 -8.52 -15.46 -5.65
C ASN A 119 -9.46 -14.73 -4.69
N GLU A 120 -9.07 -14.60 -3.43
CA GLU A 120 -9.90 -14.00 -2.39
C GLU A 120 -9.40 -12.61 -2.02
N GLU A 121 -10.32 -11.68 -1.81
CA GLU A 121 -9.98 -10.37 -1.31
C GLU A 121 -9.94 -10.39 0.22
N ILE A 122 -8.89 -9.80 0.77
CA ILE A 122 -8.65 -9.70 2.19
C ILE A 122 -8.50 -8.24 2.61
N VAL A 123 -8.85 -7.96 3.85
CA VAL A 123 -8.40 -6.76 4.57
C VAL A 123 -7.36 -7.21 5.59
N VAL A 124 -6.15 -6.66 5.51
CA VAL A 124 -5.05 -6.93 6.43
C VAL A 124 -4.65 -5.65 7.13
N VAL A 125 -4.41 -5.74 8.44
CA VAL A 125 -3.94 -4.65 9.28
C VAL A 125 -2.70 -5.05 10.04
N CYS A 126 -1.86 -4.08 10.36
CA CYS A 126 -0.78 -4.25 11.32
C CYS A 126 -0.86 -3.18 12.42
N CYS A 127 -0.51 -3.57 13.64
CA CYS A 127 -0.71 -2.79 14.85
C CYS A 127 0.62 -2.33 15.47
N ASP A 128 0.53 -1.34 16.35
CA ASP A 128 1.67 -0.70 17.02
C ASP A 128 2.34 -1.61 18.06
N ASP A 129 1.70 -2.71 18.44
CA ASP A 129 2.21 -3.78 19.31
C ASP A 129 2.79 -4.98 18.55
N GLY A 130 2.83 -4.87 17.22
CA GLY A 130 3.39 -5.89 16.33
C GLY A 130 2.41 -6.95 15.86
N ASP A 131 1.14 -6.89 16.24
CA ASP A 131 0.14 -7.80 15.70
C ASP A 131 -0.17 -7.51 14.23
N VAL A 132 -0.39 -8.57 13.47
CA VAL A 132 -0.80 -8.54 12.06
C VAL A 132 -2.01 -9.45 11.91
N ILE A 133 -3.12 -8.88 11.46
CA ILE A 133 -4.41 -9.57 11.41
C ILE A 133 -5.00 -9.45 10.02
N ALA A 134 -5.51 -10.54 9.45
CA ALA A 134 -6.24 -10.51 8.19
C ALA A 134 -7.59 -11.22 8.24
N TYR A 135 -8.55 -10.63 7.53
CA TYR A 135 -9.92 -11.13 7.37
C TYR A 135 -10.27 -11.24 5.89
N HIS A 136 -11.03 -12.26 5.51
CA HIS A 136 -11.63 -12.31 4.19
C HIS A 136 -12.78 -11.29 4.10
N THR A 137 -12.83 -10.50 3.03
CA THR A 137 -13.93 -9.53 2.85
C THR A 137 -15.28 -10.23 2.60
N SER A 138 -15.26 -11.47 2.10
CA SER A 138 -16.43 -12.36 2.02
C SER A 138 -16.99 -12.73 3.40
N ALA A 139 -16.12 -13.02 4.37
CA ALA A 139 -16.53 -13.31 5.75
C ALA A 139 -17.15 -12.06 6.39
N VAL A 140 -16.59 -10.87 6.15
CA VAL A 140 -17.18 -9.60 6.59
C VAL A 140 -18.56 -9.37 5.97
N ARG A 141 -18.75 -9.64 4.66
CA ARG A 141 -20.10 -9.57 4.04
C ARG A 141 -21.07 -10.52 4.73
N THR A 142 -20.66 -11.76 4.93
CA THR A 142 -21.50 -12.78 5.57
C THR A 142 -21.91 -12.33 6.97
N ALA A 143 -20.97 -11.83 7.78
CA ALA A 143 -21.25 -11.34 9.12
C ALA A 143 -22.21 -10.13 9.13
N ILE A 144 -22.12 -9.23 8.14
CA ILE A 144 -23.07 -8.11 7.98
C ILE A 144 -24.47 -8.63 7.66
N GLU A 145 -24.59 -9.58 6.73
CA GLU A 145 -25.88 -10.16 6.32
C GLU A 145 -26.54 -10.90 7.49
N ARG A 146 -25.77 -11.67 8.26
CA ARG A 146 -26.26 -12.37 9.47
C ARG A 146 -26.80 -11.41 10.53
N ARG A 147 -26.13 -10.27 10.77
CA ARG A 147 -26.60 -9.27 11.75
C ARG A 147 -27.87 -8.53 11.33
N GLN A 148 -28.25 -8.60 10.06
CA GLN A 148 -29.52 -8.06 9.57
C GLN A 148 -30.69 -9.04 9.79
N ASP A 149 -30.39 -10.32 10.04
CA ASP A 149 -31.38 -11.35 10.33
C ASP A 149 -31.70 -11.37 11.85
N PRO A 150 -32.93 -11.02 12.26
CA PRO A 150 -33.31 -10.98 13.67
C PRO A 150 -33.40 -12.37 14.34
N GLU A 151 -33.39 -13.47 13.58
CA GLU A 151 -33.50 -14.83 14.12
C GLU A 151 -32.14 -15.48 14.42
N GLN A 152 -31.03 -14.89 13.99
CA GLN A 152 -29.71 -15.48 14.20
C GLN A 152 -29.05 -15.03 15.51
N GLU A 153 -28.51 -16.00 16.24
CA GLU A 153 -27.70 -15.74 17.44
C GLU A 153 -26.37 -15.09 17.06
N PHE A 154 -25.98 -14.11 17.87
CA PHE A 154 -24.71 -13.40 17.70
C PHE A 154 -23.56 -14.30 18.17
N VAL A 155 -22.65 -14.62 17.27
CA VAL A 155 -21.43 -15.37 17.61
C VAL A 155 -20.33 -14.38 18.02
N ASP A 156 -19.74 -14.59 19.20
CA ASP A 156 -18.59 -13.80 19.64
C ASP A 156 -17.43 -13.95 18.64
N ASN A 157 -16.79 -12.84 18.30
CA ASN A 157 -15.68 -12.77 17.35
C ASN A 157 -16.00 -13.16 15.89
N ASP A 158 -17.26 -13.04 15.43
CA ASP A 158 -17.61 -13.15 14.00
C ASP A 158 -17.39 -11.81 13.25
N PRO A 159 -16.63 -11.79 12.13
CA PRO A 159 -15.86 -12.88 11.54
C PRO A 159 -14.52 -13.11 12.25
N ARG A 160 -14.13 -14.38 12.36
CA ARG A 160 -12.81 -14.78 12.88
C ARG A 160 -11.72 -14.43 11.86
N PRO A 161 -10.57 -13.87 12.28
CA PRO A 161 -9.44 -13.70 11.37
C PRO A 161 -8.89 -15.05 10.95
N PHE A 162 -8.54 -15.19 9.67
CA PHE A 162 -7.89 -16.40 9.15
C PHE A 162 -6.37 -16.37 9.35
N PHE A 163 -5.83 -15.18 9.66
CA PHE A 163 -4.42 -14.94 9.87
C PHE A 163 -4.24 -13.97 11.04
N HIS A 164 -3.45 -14.38 12.03
CA HIS A 164 -3.07 -13.57 13.19
C HIS A 164 -1.67 -13.97 13.64
N GLU A 165 -0.69 -13.08 13.42
CA GLU A 165 0.72 -13.31 13.77
C GLU A 165 1.32 -12.06 14.41
N ASN A 166 2.36 -12.22 15.24
CA ASN A 166 3.06 -11.10 15.85
C ASN A 166 4.52 -11.00 15.35
N VAL A 167 4.93 -9.80 14.94
CA VAL A 167 6.29 -9.52 14.42
C VAL A 167 7.23 -8.91 15.47
N ARG A 168 6.93 -9.13 16.75
CA ARG A 168 7.71 -8.85 17.97
C ARG A 168 7.86 -7.39 18.37
N ASP A 169 7.70 -6.45 17.45
CA ASP A 169 7.72 -5.00 17.69
C ASP A 169 6.73 -4.32 16.74
N SER A 170 6.48 -3.03 16.94
CA SER A 170 5.55 -2.20 16.18
C SER A 170 5.67 -2.43 14.66
N ALA A 171 4.57 -2.85 14.05
CA ALA A 171 4.49 -3.23 12.64
C ALA A 171 3.96 -2.07 11.78
N TRP A 172 4.53 -1.85 10.59
CA TRP A 172 4.31 -0.64 9.79
C TRP A 172 4.01 -0.86 8.31
N GLY A 173 4.89 -1.56 7.60
CA GLY A 173 4.72 -1.84 6.18
C GLY A 173 3.90 -3.11 5.96
N LEU A 174 3.04 -3.09 4.93
CA LEU A 174 2.23 -4.25 4.52
C LEU A 174 2.32 -4.40 3.00
N SER A 175 2.53 -5.62 2.54
CA SER A 175 2.39 -6.00 1.13
C SER A 175 1.81 -7.40 1.00
N VAL A 176 0.96 -7.60 -0.01
CA VAL A 176 0.35 -8.90 -0.31
C VAL A 176 0.78 -9.32 -1.70
N HIS A 177 1.36 -10.52 -1.81
CA HIS A 177 1.62 -11.14 -3.09
C HIS A 177 0.39 -11.96 -3.50
N LYS A 178 -0.23 -11.60 -4.62
CA LYS A 178 -1.48 -12.21 -5.07
C LYS A 178 -1.26 -13.66 -5.49
N GLU A 179 -0.41 -13.89 -6.49
CA GLU A 179 -0.25 -15.23 -7.09
C GLU A 179 0.46 -16.20 -6.15
N ALA A 180 1.56 -15.76 -5.54
CA ALA A 180 2.28 -16.54 -4.55
C ALA A 180 1.58 -16.69 -3.20
N ARG A 181 0.43 -16.03 -2.93
CA ARG A 181 -0.29 -16.09 -1.64
C ARG A 181 0.62 -15.83 -0.42
N MET A 182 1.26 -14.66 -0.39
CA MET A 182 2.18 -14.28 0.68
C MET A 182 1.85 -12.91 1.26
N ILE A 183 2.21 -12.68 2.52
CA ILE A 183 2.07 -11.40 3.21
C ILE A 183 3.44 -10.99 3.72
N ALA A 184 3.93 -9.81 3.33
CA ALA A 184 5.16 -9.22 3.85
C ALA A 184 4.81 -8.09 4.82
N VAL A 185 5.48 -8.09 5.96
CA VAL A 185 5.30 -7.12 7.03
C VAL A 185 6.66 -6.60 7.46
N SER A 186 6.77 -5.29 7.61
CA SER A 186 7.98 -4.68 8.15
C SER A 186 7.71 -4.08 9.53
N ALA A 187 8.72 -4.14 10.41
CA ALA A 187 8.57 -3.73 11.80
C ALA A 187 9.78 -2.94 12.32
N ASN A 188 9.60 -2.32 13.49
CA ASN A 188 10.65 -1.60 14.23
C ASN A 188 11.83 -2.50 14.65
N THR A 189 11.68 -3.82 14.55
CA THR A 189 12.80 -4.77 14.65
C THR A 189 13.89 -4.54 13.58
N CYS A 190 13.66 -3.65 12.61
CA CYS A 190 14.50 -3.39 11.43
C CYS A 190 14.56 -4.60 10.48
N LYS A 191 13.54 -5.46 10.55
CA LYS A 191 13.40 -6.68 9.76
C LYS A 191 12.11 -6.64 8.95
N VAL A 192 12.12 -7.36 7.83
CA VAL A 192 10.92 -7.69 7.08
C VAL A 192 10.59 -9.16 7.31
N THR A 193 9.37 -9.48 7.72
CA THR A 193 8.88 -10.85 7.87
C THR A 193 7.93 -11.18 6.73
N VAL A 194 8.19 -12.25 5.99
CA VAL A 194 7.33 -12.77 4.92
C VAL A 194 6.66 -14.04 5.41
N PHE A 195 5.34 -14.01 5.43
CA PHE A 195 4.48 -15.15 5.71
C PHE A 195 4.03 -15.77 4.39
N ALA A 196 4.59 -16.92 4.04
CA ALA A 196 4.22 -17.68 2.86
C ALA A 196 3.24 -18.78 3.24
N LEU A 197 1.97 -18.63 2.85
CA LEU A 197 0.92 -19.56 3.27
C LEU A 197 1.00 -20.89 2.52
N ALA A 198 0.62 -21.97 3.21
CA ALA A 198 0.55 -23.32 2.64
C ALA A 198 -0.36 -23.37 1.39
N LEU A 199 0.04 -24.17 0.41
CA LEU A 199 -0.76 -24.50 -0.76
C LEU A 199 -1.43 -25.87 -0.57
N ALA A 200 -2.65 -26.04 -1.07
CA ALA A 200 -3.30 -27.34 -1.06
C ALA A 200 -2.51 -28.33 -1.94
N SER A 201 -2.29 -29.55 -1.45
CA SER A 201 -1.65 -30.61 -2.22
C SER A 201 -2.57 -31.05 -3.37
N ASN A 202 -2.02 -31.15 -4.59
CA ASN A 202 -2.73 -31.70 -5.76
C ASN A 202 -2.92 -33.24 -5.70
N GLU A 203 -2.82 -33.86 -4.52
CA GLU A 203 -3.13 -35.28 -4.39
C GLU A 203 -4.63 -35.45 -4.62
N SER A 204 -4.95 -36.05 -5.76
CA SER A 204 -6.31 -36.43 -6.11
C SER A 204 -6.84 -37.32 -4.99
N PRO A 205 -8.04 -37.06 -4.45
CA PRO A 205 -8.62 -37.97 -3.46
C PRO A 205 -8.69 -39.34 -4.13
N SER A 206 -7.97 -40.32 -3.58
CA SER A 206 -8.14 -41.70 -4.00
C SER A 206 -9.60 -42.06 -3.77
N ASP A 207 -10.31 -42.38 -4.85
CA ASP A 207 -11.69 -42.88 -4.85
C ASP A 207 -11.80 -44.11 -3.92
N SER A 208 -12.12 -43.88 -2.65
CA SER A 208 -12.68 -44.91 -1.78
C SER A 208 -13.49 -44.29 -0.66
N SER A 209 -14.77 -44.67 -0.68
CA SER A 209 -15.86 -44.51 0.29
C SER A 209 -16.44 -43.11 0.52
N SER A 210 -17.72 -43.05 0.15
CA SER A 210 -18.77 -42.13 0.58
C SER A 210 -18.68 -41.79 2.08
N ASP A 211 -18.53 -40.51 2.38
CA ASP A 211 -19.16 -39.85 3.52
C ASP A 211 -19.30 -38.35 3.18
N GLU A 212 -20.33 -37.74 3.76
CA GLU A 212 -20.80 -36.35 3.62
C GLU A 212 -19.68 -35.28 3.60
N PRO A 213 -19.90 -34.07 3.03
CA PRO A 213 -18.91 -33.01 3.08
C PRO A 213 -18.74 -32.50 4.52
N GLU A 214 -17.80 -33.09 5.26
CA GLU A 214 -17.27 -32.51 6.48
C GLU A 214 -16.68 -31.14 6.14
N TYR A 215 -17.21 -30.11 6.81
CA TYR A 215 -16.61 -28.79 6.87
C TYR A 215 -15.11 -28.90 7.15
N PRO A 216 -14.24 -28.10 6.51
CA PRO A 216 -12.81 -28.17 6.79
C PRO A 216 -12.60 -27.94 8.29
N VAL A 217 -12.09 -28.98 8.97
CA VAL A 217 -11.64 -28.89 10.35
C VAL A 217 -10.61 -27.76 10.38
N GLU A 218 -10.93 -26.68 11.10
CA GLU A 218 -10.01 -25.59 11.38
C GLU A 218 -8.72 -26.21 11.94
N LEU A 219 -7.64 -26.15 11.16
CA LEU A 219 -6.32 -26.41 11.69
C LEU A 219 -6.13 -25.38 12.81
N GLU A 220 -6.13 -25.82 14.07
CA GLU A 220 -5.63 -24.99 15.16
C GLU A 220 -4.22 -24.55 14.74
N SER A 221 -4.08 -23.29 14.37
CA SER A 221 -2.82 -22.71 13.90
C SER A 221 -1.82 -22.77 15.04
N LEU A 222 -0.91 -23.75 15.00
CA LEU A 222 0.30 -23.67 15.80
C LEU A 222 0.99 -22.34 15.46
N PRO A 223 1.51 -21.59 16.45
CA PRO A 223 2.23 -20.37 16.19
C PRO A 223 3.33 -20.64 15.15
N LEU A 224 3.43 -19.84 14.09
CA LEU A 224 4.45 -20.05 13.05
C LEU A 224 5.89 -20.04 13.63
N ASP A 225 6.10 -19.42 14.79
CA ASP A 225 7.36 -19.46 15.55
C ASP A 225 7.78 -20.89 15.98
N ALA A 226 6.87 -21.89 15.94
CA ALA A 226 7.15 -23.28 16.32
C ALA A 226 7.43 -24.20 15.12
N VAL A 227 7.31 -23.70 13.89
CA VAL A 227 7.57 -24.47 12.67
C VAL A 227 9.05 -24.39 12.36
N GLU A 228 9.79 -25.50 12.45
CA GLU A 228 11.17 -25.55 11.97
C GLU A 228 11.20 -25.18 10.48
N ASP A 229 12.02 -24.21 10.10
CA ASP A 229 12.24 -23.87 8.70
C ASP A 229 12.74 -25.12 7.97
N ASP A 230 11.97 -25.60 7.00
CA ASP A 230 12.43 -26.64 6.08
C ASP A 230 12.84 -25.94 4.77
N PRO A 231 14.15 -25.77 4.51
CA PRO A 231 14.62 -25.09 3.31
C PRO A 231 14.16 -25.77 2.02
N GLN A 232 13.77 -27.06 2.09
CA GLN A 232 13.27 -27.82 0.94
C GLN A 232 11.79 -27.56 0.65
N ASP A 233 11.02 -26.96 1.57
CA ASP A 233 9.59 -26.68 1.40
C ASP A 233 9.31 -25.36 0.64
N PHE A 234 10.29 -24.46 0.56
CA PHE A 234 10.16 -23.14 -0.08
C PHE A 234 11.16 -22.98 -1.26
N PRO A 235 10.77 -22.34 -2.38
CA PRO A 235 9.49 -21.70 -2.71
C PRO A 235 8.38 -22.67 -3.11
N THR A 236 8.72 -23.95 -3.31
CA THR A 236 7.83 -25.07 -3.61
C THR A 236 8.45 -26.33 -3.00
N PRO A 237 7.65 -27.26 -2.42
CA PRO A 237 6.22 -27.46 -2.61
C PRO A 237 5.23 -26.61 -1.77
N ARG A 238 5.65 -25.89 -0.72
CA ARG A 238 4.78 -25.15 0.22
C ARG A 238 3.69 -26.02 0.84
N SER A 239 4.10 -27.18 1.34
CA SER A 239 3.24 -28.11 2.08
C SER A 239 2.81 -27.57 3.45
N LYS A 240 3.59 -26.64 4.02
CA LYS A 240 3.27 -25.90 5.25
C LYS A 240 3.42 -24.40 5.03
N SER A 241 2.91 -23.63 5.99
CA SER A 241 3.15 -22.18 6.02
C SER A 241 4.58 -21.92 6.49
N ASN A 242 5.28 -20.99 5.83
CA ASN A 242 6.68 -20.66 6.10
C ASN A 242 6.80 -19.20 6.55
N ARG A 243 7.75 -18.91 7.46
CA ARG A 243 8.01 -17.58 8.01
C ARG A 243 9.46 -17.17 7.72
N ILE A 244 9.65 -16.35 6.68
CA ILE A 244 10.98 -15.93 6.23
C ILE A 244 11.29 -14.56 6.83
N THR A 245 12.44 -14.40 7.48
CA THR A 245 12.87 -13.12 8.05
C THR A 245 14.03 -12.54 7.24
N LEU A 246 13.83 -11.32 6.73
CA LEU A 246 14.81 -10.58 5.92
C LEU A 246 15.46 -9.50 6.77
N ASP A 247 16.79 -9.55 6.85
CA ASP A 247 17.61 -8.67 7.66
C ASP A 247 18.45 -7.69 6.82
N GLY A 248 19.03 -6.71 7.51
CA GLY A 248 20.09 -5.86 6.97
C GLY A 248 19.71 -4.41 6.69
N LEU A 249 18.51 -3.97 7.10
CA LEU A 249 18.20 -2.57 7.31
C LEU A 249 18.54 -2.19 8.76
N SER A 250 18.74 -0.90 9.03
CA SER A 250 19.26 -0.44 10.33
C SER A 250 18.30 0.45 11.11
N GLU A 251 17.19 0.84 10.49
CA GLU A 251 16.19 1.75 11.06
C GLU A 251 14.78 1.22 10.77
N ASN A 252 13.75 1.88 11.32
CA ASN A 252 12.36 1.53 11.05
C ASN A 252 12.05 1.53 9.54
N ILE A 253 11.25 0.57 9.12
CA ILE A 253 10.92 0.26 7.73
C ILE A 253 9.43 0.54 7.53
N PRO A 254 9.01 1.72 7.06
CA PRO A 254 7.60 2.06 6.89
C PRO A 254 6.99 1.47 5.62
N SER A 255 7.82 1.01 4.68
CA SER A 255 7.40 0.57 3.35
C SER A 255 8.08 -0.74 2.96
N VAL A 256 7.26 -1.70 2.56
CA VAL A 256 7.65 -2.99 1.98
C VAL A 256 6.73 -3.26 0.79
N ALA A 257 7.25 -3.86 -0.28
CA ALA A 257 6.51 -4.20 -1.47
C ALA A 257 7.03 -5.51 -2.08
N PHE A 258 6.12 -6.38 -2.50
CA PHE A 258 6.42 -7.45 -3.44
C PHE A 258 6.49 -6.92 -4.87
N CYS A 259 7.22 -7.61 -5.74
CA CYS A 259 7.02 -7.53 -7.18
C CYS A 259 5.76 -8.31 -7.56
N ASN A 260 4.57 -7.72 -7.40
CA ASN A 260 3.30 -8.44 -7.62
C ASN A 260 2.85 -8.42 -9.10
N THR A 261 3.78 -8.73 -10.01
CA THR A 261 3.57 -8.71 -11.47
C THR A 261 3.72 -10.11 -12.06
N GLY A 262 3.34 -10.25 -13.33
CA GLY A 262 3.59 -11.49 -14.07
C GLY A 262 5.08 -11.81 -14.28
N ASP A 263 6.00 -10.88 -13.96
CA ASP A 263 7.45 -11.15 -13.98
C ASP A 263 7.90 -11.97 -12.76
N ASP A 264 7.09 -11.99 -11.69
CA ASP A 264 7.41 -12.68 -10.44
C ASP A 264 6.22 -13.49 -9.90
N PRO A 265 5.71 -14.48 -10.64
CA PRO A 265 4.52 -15.24 -10.24
C PRO A 265 4.71 -16.06 -8.95
N ILE A 266 5.96 -16.39 -8.63
CA ILE A 266 6.32 -17.17 -7.43
C ILE A 266 6.77 -16.28 -6.25
N GLY A 267 6.78 -14.95 -6.41
CA GLY A 267 7.06 -13.97 -5.36
C GLY A 267 8.47 -14.03 -4.78
N ARG A 268 9.47 -14.07 -5.65
CA ARG A 268 10.90 -14.05 -5.31
C ARG A 268 11.33 -12.72 -4.72
N TRP A 269 10.77 -11.60 -5.20
CA TRP A 269 11.36 -10.29 -4.96
C TRP A 269 10.59 -9.50 -3.91
N VAL A 270 11.31 -9.15 -2.85
CA VAL A 270 10.83 -8.25 -1.80
C VAL A 270 11.69 -7.00 -1.79
N LEU A 271 11.04 -5.84 -1.74
CA LEU A 271 11.67 -4.54 -1.65
C LEU A 271 11.23 -3.84 -0.37
N ALA A 272 12.15 -3.19 0.33
CA ALA A 272 11.81 -2.36 1.48
C ALA A 272 12.74 -1.16 1.60
N THR A 273 12.27 -0.13 2.29
CA THR A 273 13.01 1.12 2.52
C THR A 273 12.93 1.52 3.97
N ASP A 274 14.07 1.86 4.57
CA ASP A 274 14.13 2.38 5.95
C ASP A 274 14.02 3.91 6.02
N ILE A 275 13.76 4.45 7.22
CA ILE A 275 13.71 5.89 7.49
C ILE A 275 15.09 6.53 7.75
N GLY A 276 16.18 5.78 7.59
CA GLY A 276 17.51 6.26 7.94
C GLY A 276 17.96 7.43 7.06
N ASP A 277 18.96 8.18 7.54
CA ASP A 277 19.51 9.36 6.84
C ASP A 277 20.06 9.06 5.43
N HIS A 278 20.32 7.79 5.14
CA HIS A 278 20.80 7.32 3.84
C HIS A 278 19.75 6.57 3.01
N TYR A 279 18.49 6.50 3.48
CA TYR A 279 17.38 5.75 2.90
C TYR A 279 17.85 4.41 2.32
N LYS A 280 18.21 3.47 3.19
CA LYS A 280 18.72 2.19 2.69
C LYS A 280 17.56 1.44 2.06
N HIS A 281 17.78 0.96 0.85
CA HIS A 281 16.85 0.07 0.19
C HIS A 281 17.40 -1.35 0.23
N GLY A 282 16.57 -2.26 0.75
CA GLY A 282 16.82 -3.68 0.65
C GLY A 282 16.03 -4.25 -0.51
N ILE A 283 16.72 -5.01 -1.37
CA ILE A 283 16.10 -5.85 -2.38
C ILE A 283 16.57 -7.26 -2.09
N TRP A 284 15.62 -8.16 -1.89
CA TRP A 284 15.87 -9.55 -1.54
C TRP A 284 15.26 -10.49 -2.57
N ASP A 285 16.04 -11.48 -3.00
CA ASP A 285 15.53 -12.69 -3.64
C ASP A 285 15.31 -13.75 -2.55
N ILE A 286 14.04 -14.07 -2.27
CA ILE A 286 13.67 -15.03 -1.22
C ILE A 286 13.56 -16.47 -1.74
N SER A 287 13.75 -16.71 -3.04
CA SER A 287 13.52 -18.02 -3.67
C SER A 287 14.63 -19.05 -3.50
N ASP A 288 15.77 -18.69 -2.91
CA ASP A 288 16.87 -19.63 -2.70
C ASP A 288 16.55 -20.60 -1.55
N SER A 289 16.26 -21.86 -1.92
CA SER A 289 15.99 -23.04 -1.06
C SER A 289 17.06 -23.38 0.00
N ARG A 290 18.06 -22.51 0.21
CA ARG A 290 19.22 -22.74 1.09
C ARG A 290 19.37 -21.74 2.23
N LEU A 291 18.32 -20.96 2.54
CA LEU A 291 18.31 -19.92 3.59
C LEU A 291 19.17 -18.69 3.31
N GLU A 292 19.97 -18.67 2.25
CA GLU A 292 20.74 -17.48 1.88
C GLU A 292 19.86 -16.53 1.05
N VAL A 293 19.25 -15.58 1.74
CA VAL A 293 18.56 -14.46 1.10
C VAL A 293 19.61 -13.57 0.42
N ARG A 294 19.59 -13.54 -0.92
CA ARG A 294 20.51 -12.69 -1.69
C ARG A 294 20.09 -11.25 -1.55
N LYS A 295 20.99 -10.41 -1.06
CA LYS A 295 20.73 -8.99 -0.78
C LYS A 295 21.48 -8.09 -1.75
N SER A 296 20.74 -7.33 -2.53
CA SER A 296 21.25 -6.17 -3.25
C SER A 296 20.92 -4.92 -2.44
N SER A 297 21.91 -4.05 -2.24
CA SER A 297 21.68 -2.74 -1.60
C SER A 297 21.71 -1.65 -2.67
N ALA A 298 20.71 -0.78 -2.65
CA ALA A 298 20.73 0.42 -3.47
C ALA A 298 20.77 1.64 -2.56
N TRP A 299 21.56 2.64 -2.94
CA TRP A 299 21.67 3.90 -2.21
C TRP A 299 21.19 5.03 -3.10
N TYR A 300 20.26 5.83 -2.59
CA TYR A 300 19.78 7.03 -3.27
C TYR A 300 19.97 8.23 -2.34
N GLY A 301 20.92 9.10 -2.67
CA GLY A 301 21.16 10.31 -1.92
C GLY A 301 22.23 11.19 -2.54
N MET A 302 22.11 12.51 -2.33
CA MET A 302 23.24 13.42 -2.52
C MET A 302 24.18 13.22 -1.33
N THR A 303 25.28 12.50 -1.51
CA THR A 303 26.40 12.58 -0.56
C THR A 303 27.03 13.97 -0.74
N SER A 304 26.78 14.90 0.19
CA SER A 304 27.83 15.87 0.49
C SER A 304 28.90 15.06 1.21
N ASP A 305 30.13 15.03 0.68
CA ASP A 305 31.30 14.42 1.34
C ASP A 305 31.69 15.12 2.65
N GLU A 306 30.80 15.92 3.26
CA GLU A 306 30.98 16.52 4.56
C GLU A 306 29.75 16.26 5.43
N GLY A 307 30.00 15.65 6.59
CA GLY A 307 28.99 15.32 7.59
C GLY A 307 28.15 16.54 7.95
N ILE A 308 26.83 16.41 7.81
CA ILE A 308 25.90 17.48 8.14
C ILE A 308 25.71 17.49 9.66
N GLY A 309 26.33 18.48 10.29
CA GLY A 309 26.06 18.89 11.66
C GLY A 309 24.61 19.36 11.83
N ARG A 310 24.11 19.17 13.06
CA ARG A 310 22.79 19.59 13.55
C ARG A 310 22.40 21.01 13.12
N TYR A 311 21.14 21.14 12.66
CA TYR A 311 20.31 22.36 12.58
C TYR A 311 20.97 23.67 12.10
N GLY A 312 20.63 24.10 10.87
CA GLY A 312 20.48 25.54 10.59
C GLY A 312 21.45 26.23 9.63
N GLN A 313 22.13 25.54 8.71
CA GLN A 313 22.86 26.19 7.61
C GLN A 313 22.52 25.58 6.25
N LEU A 314 22.21 26.44 5.27
CA LEU A 314 22.05 26.06 3.86
C LEU A 314 23.42 25.63 3.30
N PRO A 315 23.55 24.49 2.59
CA PRO A 315 24.84 24.05 2.08
C PRO A 315 25.33 24.94 0.93
N LEU A 316 26.64 25.19 0.90
CA LEU A 316 27.35 25.78 -0.25
C LEU A 316 27.38 24.78 -1.44
N PRO A 317 27.49 25.27 -2.70
CA PRO A 317 27.47 24.42 -3.89
C PRO A 317 28.80 23.67 -4.06
N GLY A 318 28.96 22.55 -3.35
CA GLY A 318 30.00 21.54 -3.59
C GLY A 318 29.56 20.53 -4.65
N ALA A 319 30.54 19.93 -5.33
CA ALA A 319 30.34 19.02 -6.47
C ALA A 319 29.36 17.87 -6.12
N LYS A 320 28.24 17.82 -6.83
CA LYS A 320 27.21 16.78 -6.70
C LYS A 320 27.68 15.51 -7.41
N ARG A 321 27.76 14.38 -6.70
CA ARG A 321 27.90 13.07 -7.35
C ARG A 321 26.57 12.69 -8.03
N PRO A 322 26.58 12.10 -9.24
CA PRO A 322 25.37 11.69 -9.93
C PRO A 322 24.62 10.57 -9.19
N PHE A 323 23.30 10.50 -9.43
CA PHE A 323 22.40 9.47 -8.92
C PHE A 323 22.86 8.08 -9.39
N HIS A 324 22.92 7.14 -8.44
CA HIS A 324 22.96 5.67 -8.55
C HIS A 324 24.22 4.93 -8.13
N GLY A 325 23.96 3.86 -7.35
CA GLY A 325 24.66 2.59 -7.42
C GLY A 325 23.81 1.52 -6.73
N ILE A 326 23.36 0.49 -7.46
CA ILE A 326 22.99 -0.78 -6.83
C ILE A 326 24.31 -1.49 -6.60
N ALA A 327 24.73 -1.59 -5.34
CA ALA A 327 25.90 -2.35 -4.94
C ALA A 327 25.42 -3.70 -4.42
N ASP A 328 25.76 -4.76 -5.16
CA ASP A 328 25.73 -6.11 -4.62
C ASP A 328 26.86 -6.21 -3.60
N ASN A 329 26.53 -6.55 -2.36
CA ASN A 329 27.54 -6.81 -1.33
C ASN A 329 28.19 -8.20 -1.50
N ASP A 330 27.71 -8.99 -2.46
CA ASP A 330 28.19 -10.34 -2.71
C ASP A 330 29.20 -10.34 -3.88
N THR A 331 30.46 -10.61 -3.55
CA THR A 331 31.58 -10.62 -4.50
C THR A 331 31.79 -12.00 -5.16
N SER A 332 30.88 -12.94 -4.90
CA SER A 332 30.92 -14.28 -5.49
C SER A 332 30.38 -14.23 -6.93
N SER A 333 31.21 -14.61 -7.89
CA SER A 333 30.91 -14.59 -9.34
C SER A 333 29.90 -15.66 -9.79
N GLU A 334 29.20 -16.31 -8.87
CA GLU A 334 28.29 -17.41 -9.16
C GLU A 334 26.84 -16.92 -9.22
N THR A 335 26.41 -16.61 -10.44
CA THR A 335 25.00 -16.39 -10.83
C THR A 335 24.37 -15.15 -10.19
N ARG A 336 24.64 -13.97 -10.78
CA ARG A 336 23.82 -12.76 -10.55
C ARG A 336 22.35 -13.09 -10.79
N ALA A 337 21.51 -13.02 -9.75
CA ALA A 337 20.07 -13.09 -9.94
C ALA A 337 19.64 -11.82 -10.69
N ALA A 338 19.11 -11.97 -11.91
CA ALA A 338 18.65 -10.82 -12.68
C ALA A 338 17.44 -10.20 -11.97
N LEU A 339 17.54 -8.93 -11.59
CA LEU A 339 16.41 -8.14 -11.05
C LEU A 339 15.20 -8.23 -11.98
N PRO A 340 13.97 -8.04 -11.46
CA PRO A 340 12.76 -7.96 -12.26
C PRO A 340 12.91 -7.03 -13.47
N ALA A 341 12.31 -7.43 -14.61
CA ALA A 341 12.27 -6.63 -15.83
C ALA A 341 11.31 -5.43 -15.73
N SER A 342 10.56 -5.35 -14.63
CA SER A 342 9.64 -4.28 -14.27
C SER A 342 10.37 -3.07 -13.66
N PRO A 343 9.93 -1.82 -13.93
CA PRO A 343 10.48 -0.64 -13.26
C PRO A 343 10.02 -0.56 -11.80
N PHE A 344 10.83 0.06 -10.93
CA PHE A 344 10.49 0.27 -9.51
C PHE A 344 10.10 1.70 -9.24
N LEU A 345 8.97 1.94 -8.58
CA LEU A 345 8.62 3.25 -8.07
C LEU A 345 9.13 3.41 -6.64
N LEU A 346 10.11 4.29 -6.46
CA LEU A 346 10.57 4.71 -5.15
C LEU A 346 9.85 5.97 -4.70
N VAL A 347 9.22 5.89 -3.53
CA VAL A 347 8.58 7.03 -2.87
C VAL A 347 9.35 7.31 -1.58
N SER A 348 10.11 8.40 -1.56
CA SER A 348 10.80 8.88 -0.36
C SER A 348 9.93 9.89 0.38
N LYS A 349 10.47 10.49 1.45
CA LYS A 349 9.79 11.56 2.18
C LYS A 349 9.35 12.71 1.26
N GLU A 350 10.23 13.11 0.34
CA GLU A 350 10.05 14.30 -0.50
C GLU A 350 10.04 13.96 -2.00
N ASP A 351 10.61 12.84 -2.43
CA ASP A 351 10.80 12.55 -3.86
C ASP A 351 10.03 11.33 -4.32
N VAL A 352 9.58 11.36 -5.57
CA VAL A 352 9.02 10.19 -6.26
C VAL A 352 9.89 9.91 -7.48
N MET A 353 10.46 8.72 -7.56
CA MET A 353 11.40 8.33 -8.62
C MET A 353 11.01 6.99 -9.22
N LEU A 354 11.11 6.87 -10.54
CA LEU A 354 10.92 5.63 -11.27
C LEU A 354 12.27 5.13 -11.78
N LEU A 355 12.65 3.99 -11.24
CA LEU A 355 13.91 3.30 -11.53
C LEU A 355 13.67 2.37 -12.72
N GLN A 356 14.53 2.49 -13.73
CA GLN A 356 14.45 1.61 -14.90
C GLN A 356 14.90 0.19 -14.53
N PRO A 357 14.33 -0.85 -15.17
CA PRO A 357 14.80 -2.21 -15.00
C PRO A 357 16.24 -2.37 -15.51
N GLN A 358 17.02 -3.25 -14.88
CA GLN A 358 18.36 -3.60 -15.36
C GLN A 358 18.26 -4.55 -16.56
N ARG A 359 18.73 -4.12 -17.73
CA ARG A 359 18.57 -4.86 -19.00
C ARG A 359 19.83 -5.52 -19.56
N SER A 360 21.00 -5.29 -18.97
CA SER A 360 22.27 -5.86 -19.46
C SER A 360 23.09 -6.46 -18.32
N ALA A 361 23.60 -7.67 -18.53
CA ALA A 361 24.56 -8.32 -17.64
C ALA A 361 25.99 -7.74 -17.74
N VAL A 362 26.23 -6.84 -18.71
CA VAL A 362 27.51 -6.19 -18.97
C VAL A 362 27.49 -4.76 -18.40
N PRO A 363 28.24 -4.47 -17.31
CA PRO A 363 28.22 -3.17 -16.62
C PRO A 363 28.70 -1.99 -17.48
N GLU A 364 29.67 -2.22 -18.36
CA GLU A 364 30.30 -1.19 -19.21
C GLU A 364 29.34 -0.63 -20.27
N LEU A 365 28.23 -1.32 -20.56
CA LEU A 365 27.16 -0.85 -21.45
C LEU A 365 25.96 -0.27 -20.69
N GLN A 366 25.93 -0.34 -19.34
CA GLN A 366 24.88 0.24 -18.50
C GLN A 366 25.10 1.74 -18.23
N GLU A 367 26.36 2.20 -18.17
CA GLU A 367 26.69 3.57 -17.75
C GLU A 367 26.14 4.67 -18.67
N SER A 368 25.71 4.36 -19.90
CA SER A 368 25.37 5.40 -20.88
C SER A 368 23.89 5.76 -21.01
N HIS A 369 22.89 4.94 -20.62
CA HIS A 369 21.52 5.15 -21.16
C HIS A 369 20.27 4.85 -20.31
N THR A 370 20.31 4.59 -19.00
CA THR A 370 19.05 4.41 -18.22
C THR A 370 18.65 5.67 -17.44
N PRO A 371 17.68 6.48 -17.90
CA PRO A 371 17.28 7.70 -17.19
C PRO A 371 16.44 7.39 -15.95
N VAL A 372 16.76 8.03 -14.82
CA VAL A 372 15.80 8.17 -13.72
C VAL A 372 14.80 9.24 -14.09
N VAL A 373 13.53 8.86 -14.05
CA VAL A 373 12.44 9.82 -14.16
C VAL A 373 11.95 10.08 -12.75
N GLY A 374 11.77 11.32 -12.34
CA GLY A 374 11.33 11.63 -10.98
C GLY A 374 10.82 13.04 -10.81
N PHE A 375 10.11 13.24 -9.71
CA PHE A 375 9.64 14.55 -9.25
C PHE A 375 10.24 14.81 -7.88
N GLN A 376 10.89 15.97 -7.75
CA GLN A 376 11.37 16.46 -6.47
C GLN A 376 10.26 17.23 -5.77
N ASN A 377 9.89 16.82 -4.56
CA ASN A 377 8.87 17.45 -3.73
C ASN A 377 7.55 17.79 -4.46
N PRO A 378 6.89 16.82 -5.13
CA PRO A 378 5.70 17.10 -5.95
C PRO A 378 4.51 17.61 -5.13
N LEU A 379 4.50 17.37 -3.82
CA LEU A 379 3.43 17.78 -2.90
C LEU A 379 3.79 19.01 -2.05
N TYR A 380 4.84 19.73 -2.44
CA TYR A 380 5.26 20.95 -1.77
C TYR A 380 4.09 21.92 -1.60
N GLN A 381 4.01 22.50 -0.40
CA GLN A 381 2.96 23.45 -0.06
C GLN A 381 3.43 24.39 1.03
N HIS A 382 3.03 25.65 0.93
CA HIS A 382 3.17 26.61 2.02
C HIS A 382 1.99 26.46 2.98
N LEU A 383 2.31 26.18 4.25
CA LEU A 383 1.29 26.18 5.30
C LEU A 383 1.04 27.60 5.81
N PRO A 384 -0.23 27.99 6.02
CA PRO A 384 -0.57 29.23 6.72
C PRO A 384 0.10 29.32 8.11
N HIS A 385 0.40 30.55 8.55
CA HIS A 385 0.95 30.81 9.88
C HIS A 385 0.07 30.17 10.97
N GLY A 386 0.69 29.42 11.89
CA GLY A 386 0.01 28.71 12.98
C GLY A 386 -0.22 27.22 12.74
N LEU A 387 -0.03 26.71 11.52
CA LEU A 387 -0.18 25.28 11.19
C LEU A 387 1.13 24.50 11.17
N TYR A 388 2.17 24.99 11.85
CA TYR A 388 3.51 24.39 11.88
C TYR A 388 3.54 22.94 12.36
N LEU A 389 2.54 22.49 13.12
CA LEU A 389 2.42 21.09 13.52
C LEU A 389 2.15 20.15 12.34
N LEU A 390 1.60 20.64 11.22
CA LEU A 390 1.39 19.85 10.01
C LEU A 390 2.70 19.53 9.28
N GLU A 391 3.76 20.34 9.46
CA GLU A 391 5.10 20.06 8.93
C GLU A 391 5.62 18.69 9.36
N LYS A 392 5.20 18.25 10.54
CA LYS A 392 5.58 16.96 11.08
C LYS A 392 5.04 15.78 10.25
N TYR A 393 3.95 15.96 9.51
CA TYR A 393 3.35 14.93 8.66
C TYR A 393 3.82 14.99 7.20
N ASP A 394 4.95 15.65 6.93
CA ASP A 394 5.51 15.74 5.57
C ASP A 394 6.23 14.45 5.17
N ARG A 395 5.48 13.38 4.98
CA ARG A 395 5.97 12.11 4.48
C ARG A 395 4.98 11.54 3.48
N MET A 396 5.45 11.14 2.32
CA MET A 396 4.64 10.39 1.35
C MET A 396 4.57 8.93 1.76
N ASN A 397 3.63 8.60 2.63
CA ASN A 397 3.50 7.27 3.25
C ASN A 397 2.17 6.56 2.93
N MET A 398 1.41 7.12 1.99
CA MET A 398 0.21 6.53 1.43
C MET A 398 0.45 6.38 -0.06
N CYS A 399 0.58 5.15 -0.55
CA CYS A 399 0.78 4.85 -1.97
C CYS A 399 -0.24 3.80 -2.39
N VAL A 400 -0.93 4.02 -3.49
CA VAL A 400 -1.89 3.07 -4.05
C VAL A 400 -1.80 3.04 -5.57
N GLN A 401 -1.88 1.85 -6.12
CA GLN A 401 -1.80 1.57 -7.55
C GLN A 401 -3.20 1.25 -8.09
N VAL A 402 -3.47 1.68 -9.33
CA VAL A 402 -4.70 1.34 -10.07
C VAL A 402 -4.32 0.77 -11.45
N PRO A 403 -3.85 -0.50 -11.51
CA PRO A 403 -3.33 -1.12 -12.73
C PRO A 403 -4.23 -0.90 -13.93
N GLU A 404 -5.54 -1.08 -13.78
CA GLU A 404 -6.53 -0.92 -14.84
C GLU A 404 -6.49 0.44 -15.55
N LEU A 405 -6.07 1.49 -14.84
CA LEU A 405 -5.96 2.87 -15.35
C LEU A 405 -4.52 3.29 -15.67
N GLY A 406 -3.50 2.49 -15.36
CA GLY A 406 -2.12 2.99 -15.48
C GLY A 406 -1.83 4.16 -14.53
N VAL A 407 -2.47 4.22 -13.36
CA VAL A 407 -2.33 5.32 -12.39
C VAL A 407 -1.70 4.88 -11.07
N VAL A 408 -0.74 5.65 -10.56
CA VAL A 408 -0.25 5.55 -9.19
C VAL A 408 -0.62 6.82 -8.43
N ILE A 409 -1.09 6.67 -7.21
CA ILE A 409 -1.45 7.78 -6.33
C ILE A 409 -0.55 7.73 -5.11
N THR A 410 0.18 8.82 -4.85
CA THR A 410 0.96 8.99 -3.63
C THR A 410 0.40 10.16 -2.82
N ALA A 411 0.40 10.07 -1.50
CA ALA A 411 -0.11 11.14 -0.67
C ALA A 411 0.73 11.37 0.57
N SER A 412 0.79 12.65 0.94
CA SER A 412 1.46 13.10 2.15
C SER A 412 0.45 13.32 3.26
N GLY A 413 0.82 12.92 4.48
CA GLY A 413 0.04 13.20 5.69
C GLY A 413 -0.24 14.69 5.90
N LYS A 414 0.51 15.60 5.26
CA LYS A 414 0.20 17.04 5.21
C LYS A 414 -1.16 17.36 4.60
N GLY A 415 -1.69 16.51 3.73
CA GLY A 415 -3.07 16.60 3.27
C GLY A 415 -3.31 16.71 1.76
N ARG A 416 -2.29 16.42 0.93
CA ARG A 416 -2.42 16.35 -0.53
C ARG A 416 -2.05 14.96 -1.05
N ALA A 417 -2.64 14.59 -2.18
CA ALA A 417 -2.32 13.41 -2.97
C ALA A 417 -1.99 13.80 -4.41
N ALA A 418 -0.94 13.21 -4.96
CA ALA A 418 -0.53 13.32 -6.34
C ALA A 418 -1.05 12.11 -7.12
N VAL A 419 -1.65 12.37 -8.28
CA VAL A 419 -2.16 11.36 -9.20
C VAL A 419 -1.23 11.31 -10.40
N PHE A 420 -0.48 10.23 -10.54
CA PHE A 420 0.47 10.02 -11.63
C PHE A 420 -0.09 9.05 -12.66
N SER A 421 -0.02 9.40 -13.94
CA SER A 421 -0.22 8.46 -15.05
C SER A 421 1.12 7.86 -15.47
N LEU A 422 1.23 6.53 -15.50
CA LEU A 422 2.40 5.83 -16.03
C LEU A 422 2.41 5.89 -17.56
N THR A 423 3.60 6.02 -18.10
CA THR A 423 3.87 6.20 -19.54
C THR A 423 5.08 5.38 -19.94
N GLN A 424 5.18 5.07 -21.23
CA GLN A 424 6.32 4.36 -21.78
C GLN A 424 6.67 4.92 -23.16
N LYS A 425 7.94 4.82 -23.54
CA LYS A 425 8.43 5.22 -24.86
C LYS A 425 9.47 4.21 -25.34
N GLY A 426 9.32 3.71 -26.57
CA GLY A 426 10.29 2.79 -27.18
C GLY A 426 9.65 1.54 -27.75
N VAL A 427 10.48 0.60 -28.20
CA VAL A 427 10.09 -0.73 -28.69
C VAL A 427 10.49 -1.76 -27.64
N ALA A 428 9.87 -2.95 -27.59
CA ALA A 428 10.04 -3.95 -26.52
C ALA A 428 11.46 -4.14 -25.95
N ALA A 429 12.51 -4.13 -26.78
CA ALA A 429 13.91 -4.26 -26.33
C ALA A 429 14.51 -2.99 -25.68
N ASP A 430 13.89 -1.82 -25.90
CA ASP A 430 14.38 -0.49 -25.51
C ASP A 430 13.23 0.43 -25.03
N ILE A 431 12.32 -0.10 -24.21
CA ILE A 431 11.26 0.70 -23.58
C ILE A 431 11.84 1.53 -22.43
N THR A 432 11.75 2.86 -22.48
CA THR A 432 11.93 3.72 -21.29
C THR A 432 10.59 3.89 -20.60
N TYR A 433 10.52 3.59 -19.31
CA TYR A 433 9.36 3.87 -18.48
C TYR A 433 9.44 5.28 -17.90
N ALA A 434 8.31 5.97 -17.85
CA ALA A 434 8.20 7.31 -17.29
C ALA A 434 6.82 7.48 -16.63
N PHE A 435 6.58 8.60 -15.98
CA PHE A 435 5.28 8.92 -15.41
C PHE A 435 5.07 10.42 -15.40
N ARG A 436 3.81 10.83 -15.46
CA ARG A 436 3.39 12.22 -15.51
C ARG A 436 2.49 12.51 -14.32
N LEU A 437 2.74 13.61 -13.63
CA LEU A 437 1.82 14.16 -12.65
C LEU A 437 0.61 14.76 -13.37
N ASP A 438 -0.54 14.09 -13.31
CA ASP A 438 -1.78 14.55 -13.93
C ASP A 438 -2.51 15.53 -13.00
N TYR A 439 -2.61 15.21 -11.71
CA TYR A 439 -3.33 16.03 -10.74
C TYR A 439 -2.66 16.05 -9.36
N ILE A 440 -2.88 17.14 -8.64
CA ILE A 440 -2.74 17.19 -7.19
C ILE A 440 -4.12 17.46 -6.63
N VAL A 441 -4.58 16.60 -5.71
CA VAL A 441 -5.83 16.78 -4.97
C VAL A 441 -5.56 16.98 -3.48
N PRO A 442 -6.35 17.80 -2.76
CA PRO A 442 -7.52 18.54 -3.26
C PRO A 442 -7.17 19.63 -4.28
N PHE A 443 -8.08 19.89 -5.22
CA PHE A 443 -7.85 20.90 -6.26
C PHE A 443 -7.76 22.30 -5.65
N THR A 444 -7.08 23.21 -6.35
CA THR A 444 -6.94 24.62 -5.94
C THR A 444 -8.29 25.28 -5.63
N GLU A 445 -9.35 24.96 -6.38
CA GLU A 445 -10.69 25.48 -6.15
C GLU A 445 -11.30 24.94 -4.84
N GLN A 446 -11.01 23.68 -4.48
CA GLN A 446 -11.44 23.09 -3.21
C GLN A 446 -10.68 23.72 -2.03
N GLU A 447 -9.38 23.96 -2.19
CA GLU A 447 -8.58 24.63 -1.16
C GLU A 447 -9.03 26.09 -0.96
N THR A 448 -9.25 26.83 -2.05
CA THR A 448 -9.74 28.22 -2.03
C THR A 448 -11.13 28.30 -1.39
N ALA A 449 -12.00 27.33 -1.69
CA ALA A 449 -13.32 27.20 -1.09
C ALA A 449 -13.30 26.63 0.34
N ARG A 450 -12.12 26.42 0.95
CA ARG A 450 -11.94 25.85 2.30
C ARG A 450 -12.62 24.49 2.50
N LYS A 451 -12.74 23.71 1.43
CA LYS A 451 -13.24 22.32 1.45
C LYS A 451 -12.19 21.36 1.99
N ARG A 452 -10.91 21.65 1.75
CA ARG A 452 -9.79 20.93 2.37
C ARG A 452 -9.66 21.38 3.84
N PRO A 453 -9.72 20.46 4.82
CA PRO A 453 -9.47 20.80 6.21
C PRO A 453 -7.96 21.00 6.47
N TRP A 454 -7.64 21.86 7.44
CA TRP A 454 -6.26 22.09 7.91
C TRP A 454 -5.86 21.09 9.00
N THR A 455 -5.96 19.80 8.67
CA THR A 455 -5.57 18.70 9.54
C THR A 455 -4.89 17.61 8.73
N ALA A 456 -4.28 16.63 9.39
CA ALA A 456 -3.55 15.58 8.71
C ALA A 456 -4.50 14.68 7.89
N LEU A 457 -4.02 14.24 6.73
CA LEU A 457 -4.62 13.16 5.96
C LEU A 457 -4.14 11.83 6.54
N VAL A 458 -5.07 10.94 6.85
CA VAL A 458 -4.80 9.65 7.50
C VAL A 458 -4.99 8.47 6.57
N GLY A 459 -5.67 8.67 5.45
CA GLY A 459 -5.86 7.59 4.50
C GLY A 459 -6.28 8.04 3.11
N VAL A 460 -5.81 7.26 2.14
CA VAL A 460 -6.20 7.31 0.74
C VAL A 460 -6.72 5.94 0.35
N ALA A 461 -7.97 5.88 -0.10
CA ALA A 461 -8.57 4.64 -0.54
C ALA A 461 -9.05 4.76 -1.98
N VAL A 462 -8.75 3.73 -2.77
CA VAL A 462 -9.14 3.65 -4.18
C VAL A 462 -9.79 2.31 -4.46
N GLY A 463 -10.91 2.31 -5.17
CA GLY A 463 -11.62 1.11 -5.56
C GLY A 463 -12.55 1.35 -6.75
N PRO A 464 -13.04 0.31 -7.42
CA PRO A 464 -13.99 0.44 -8.51
C PRO A 464 -15.31 1.04 -8.01
N VAL A 465 -15.98 1.82 -8.88
CA VAL A 465 -17.36 2.26 -8.63
C VAL A 465 -18.27 1.04 -8.81
N GLN A 466 -19.01 0.72 -7.76
CA GLN A 466 -19.88 -0.46 -7.73
C GLN A 466 -20.95 -0.40 -8.84
N GLY A 467 -21.26 -1.55 -9.43
CA GLY A 467 -22.16 -1.66 -10.58
C GLY A 467 -21.53 -1.31 -11.95
N THR A 468 -20.24 -0.92 -11.99
CA THR A 468 -19.50 -0.74 -13.25
C THR A 468 -18.62 -1.94 -13.62
N LEU A 469 -18.54 -2.96 -12.74
CA LEU A 469 -17.86 -4.22 -13.00
C LEU A 469 -18.63 -5.03 -14.07
N GLY A 470 -17.96 -5.45 -15.13
CA GLY A 470 -18.52 -6.40 -16.12
C GLY A 470 -19.43 -5.82 -17.22
N GLN A 471 -19.72 -4.51 -17.24
CA GLN A 471 -20.44 -3.91 -18.38
C GLN A 471 -19.52 -3.77 -19.60
N GLN A 472 -19.60 -4.72 -20.53
CA GLN A 472 -18.90 -4.64 -21.82
C GLN A 472 -19.25 -3.31 -22.52
N GLY A 473 -18.23 -2.54 -22.93
CA GLY A 473 -18.40 -1.30 -23.68
C GLY A 473 -18.49 0.00 -22.86
N ARG A 474 -18.44 -0.04 -21.52
CA ARG A 474 -18.29 1.18 -20.68
C ARG A 474 -16.91 1.26 -20.04
N ALA A 475 -16.33 2.46 -20.07
CA ALA A 475 -15.11 2.79 -19.33
C ALA A 475 -15.28 2.46 -17.84
N ARG A 476 -14.38 1.64 -17.28
CA ARG A 476 -14.36 1.34 -15.83
C ARG A 476 -14.09 2.63 -15.06
N LYS A 477 -14.97 2.94 -14.12
CA LYS A 477 -14.84 4.08 -13.21
C LYS A 477 -14.33 3.61 -11.87
N TRP A 478 -13.47 4.42 -11.28
CA TRP A 478 -12.87 4.23 -9.98
C TRP A 478 -13.25 5.39 -9.08
N ARG A 479 -13.23 5.17 -7.78
CA ARG A 479 -13.46 6.19 -6.76
C ARG A 479 -12.22 6.32 -5.90
N LEU A 480 -11.87 7.56 -5.59
CA LEU A 480 -10.76 7.94 -4.73
C LEU A 480 -11.33 8.72 -3.53
N LEU A 481 -11.07 8.25 -2.33
CA LEU A 481 -11.49 8.87 -1.07
C LEU A 481 -10.26 9.29 -0.27
N LEU A 482 -10.24 10.54 0.18
CA LEU A 482 -9.25 11.10 1.10
C LEU A 482 -9.90 11.31 2.47
N MET A 483 -9.40 10.65 3.51
CA MET A 483 -9.88 10.76 4.90
C MET A 483 -8.93 11.61 5.74
N TYR A 484 -9.48 12.64 6.39
CA TYR A 484 -8.74 13.52 7.28
C TYR A 484 -9.02 13.21 8.75
N VAL A 485 -8.11 13.58 9.64
CA VAL A 485 -8.22 13.37 11.10
C VAL A 485 -9.52 13.92 11.70
N ASP A 486 -10.06 15.02 11.17
CA ASP A 486 -11.31 15.62 11.63
C ASP A 486 -12.56 14.89 11.12
N HIS A 487 -12.38 13.75 10.45
CA HIS A 487 -13.39 12.94 9.75
C HIS A 487 -13.92 13.51 8.44
N SER A 488 -13.37 14.62 7.95
CA SER A 488 -13.72 15.11 6.63
C SER A 488 -13.30 14.11 5.56
N VAL A 489 -14.16 13.92 4.56
CA VAL A 489 -13.92 13.03 3.41
C VAL A 489 -14.05 13.83 2.12
N LEU A 490 -13.00 13.80 1.30
CA LEU A 490 -13.03 14.32 -0.05
C LEU A 490 -13.08 13.15 -1.04
N SER A 491 -14.05 13.18 -1.95
CA SER A 491 -14.34 12.08 -2.86
C SER A 491 -14.21 12.52 -4.31
N TYR A 492 -13.62 11.64 -5.11
CA TYR A 492 -13.36 11.83 -6.53
C TYR A 492 -13.71 10.59 -7.33
N GLU A 493 -14.05 10.78 -8.60
CA GLU A 493 -14.22 9.73 -9.59
C GLU A 493 -13.05 9.79 -10.58
N LEU A 494 -12.42 8.63 -10.80
CA LEU A 494 -11.28 8.37 -11.68
C LEU A 494 -11.75 7.53 -12.88
N GLY A 495 -11.17 7.74 -14.07
CA GLY A 495 -11.47 6.89 -15.22
C GLY A 495 -10.64 7.20 -16.45
N ARG A 496 -10.68 6.34 -17.47
CA ARG A 496 -10.16 6.63 -18.81
C ARG A 496 -11.26 6.48 -19.84
N PRO A 497 -11.30 7.31 -20.91
CA PRO A 497 -12.24 7.11 -22.01
C PRO A 497 -12.08 5.73 -22.64
N ALA A 498 -13.18 5.11 -23.09
CA ALA A 498 -13.17 3.75 -23.66
C ALA A 498 -12.26 3.59 -24.90
N ASP A 499 -11.99 4.68 -25.63
CA ASP A 499 -11.14 4.70 -26.82
C ASP A 499 -9.64 4.89 -26.54
N SER A 500 -9.19 4.87 -25.27
CA SER A 500 -7.76 4.94 -24.96
C SER A 500 -7.09 3.57 -25.16
N THR A 501 -6.83 3.20 -26.41
CA THR A 501 -6.21 1.93 -26.85
C THR A 501 -4.72 1.78 -26.54
N VAL A 502 -4.19 2.47 -25.52
CA VAL A 502 -2.82 2.26 -25.05
C VAL A 502 -2.89 1.81 -23.60
N GLY A 503 -2.98 0.49 -23.43
CA GLY A 503 -3.03 -0.16 -22.13
C GLY A 503 -1.75 0.11 -21.34
N ALA A 504 -1.80 1.10 -20.46
CA ALA A 504 -0.86 1.27 -19.35
C ALA A 504 -1.11 0.24 -18.22
N GLN A 505 -1.99 -0.72 -18.47
CA GLN A 505 -2.33 -1.85 -17.59
C GLN A 505 -1.14 -2.78 -17.34
N ALA A 506 -0.18 -2.82 -18.26
CA ALA A 506 1.07 -3.54 -18.11
C ALA A 506 2.21 -2.70 -17.48
N LEU A 507 1.93 -1.47 -17.05
CA LEU A 507 2.98 -0.54 -16.58
C LEU A 507 3.02 -0.36 -15.07
N ILE A 508 1.93 -0.67 -14.37
CA ILE A 508 1.90 -0.49 -12.92
C ILE A 508 2.32 -1.78 -12.24
N VAL A 509 3.33 -1.63 -11.40
CA VAL A 509 4.07 -2.64 -10.67
C VAL A 509 4.18 -2.17 -9.23
#